data_AF-A7SUH6-F1
#
_entry.id   AF-A7SUH6-F1
#
_cell.length_a   1.000
_cell.length_b   1.000
_cell.length_c   1.000
_cell.angle_alpha   90.00
_cell.angle_beta   90.00
_cell.angle_gamma   90.00
#
_symmetry.space_group_name_H-M   'P 1'
#
loop_
_entity.id
_entity.type
_entity.pdbx_description
1 polymer ?
#
loop_
_entity_poly.entity_id
_entity_poly.type
_entity_poly.pdbx_seq_one_letter_code
_entity_poly.pdbx_strand_id
1 'polypeptide(L)'
;LPLFLVLGLAGMFGNQLLYLLGVYYTNANIASIFQPAIPVWTALIAIITRIEPFPPVTKLHGWAKILGILLAAVGAFTMSIKGGLSNNGDSSEALGYVFLLGNTLCMSVYVLIQKRFIFNVEDSTWRSKPVTVTAWSYMFGAMFMALASLYYVNKPEKFHHIPREEVYPIVYAIFIASALCYLLITWCNMQISSSLVTATWPLQVLFCAVLSYLVLDEVMNSLQYAGGVLIILGLLGVVWSNYSEEK
;
A
#
# COMPACT_ATOMS: atom_id res chain seq x y z
N LEU A 1 21.80 -9.72 4.16
CA LEU A 1 22.10 -8.36 4.67
C LEU A 1 21.88 -7.27 3.62
N PRO A 2 22.56 -7.24 2.45
CA PRO A 2 22.37 -6.17 1.45
C PRO A 2 20.92 -6.09 0.92
N LEU A 3 20.26 -7.23 0.70
CA LEU A 3 18.86 -7.27 0.30
C LEU A 3 17.91 -6.64 1.35
N PHE A 4 18.15 -6.90 2.64
CA PHE A 4 17.35 -6.32 3.73
C PHE A 4 17.58 -4.82 3.87
N LEU A 5 18.78 -4.34 3.55
CA LEU A 5 19.07 -2.90 3.49
C LEU A 5 18.30 -2.24 2.34
N VAL A 6 18.25 -2.86 1.16
CA VAL A 6 17.44 -2.38 0.03
C VAL A 6 15.94 -2.41 0.36
N LEU A 7 15.45 -3.47 1.02
CA LEU A 7 14.06 -3.55 1.47
C LEU A 7 13.72 -2.49 2.52
N GLY A 8 14.62 -2.24 3.47
CA GLY A 8 14.46 -1.18 4.46
C GLY A 8 14.50 0.22 3.85
N LEU A 9 15.39 0.46 2.89
CA LEU A 9 15.57 1.76 2.25
C LEU A 9 14.47 2.07 1.23
N ALA A 10 14.23 1.18 0.27
CA ALA A 10 13.24 1.39 -0.78
C ALA A 10 11.82 1.14 -0.28
N GLY A 11 11.63 0.14 0.58
CA GLY A 11 10.33 -0.32 1.01
C GLY A 11 9.79 0.39 2.25
N MET A 12 10.57 0.50 3.33
CA MET A 12 10.05 1.07 4.59
C MET A 12 10.33 2.57 4.69
N PHE A 13 11.59 2.97 4.51
CA PHE A 13 11.99 4.37 4.59
C PHE A 13 11.42 5.19 3.42
N GLY A 14 11.63 4.75 2.19
CA GLY A 14 11.15 5.42 0.98
C GLY A 14 9.64 5.59 0.98
N ASN A 15 8.90 4.51 1.21
CA ASN A 15 7.43 4.54 1.28
C ASN A 15 6.94 5.54 2.34
N GLN A 16 7.40 5.41 3.59
CA GLN A 16 6.92 6.26 4.68
C GLN A 16 7.32 7.74 4.49
N LEU A 17 8.54 8.01 4.03
CA LEU A 17 9.02 9.38 3.80
C LEU A 17 8.26 10.05 2.65
N LEU A 18 8.09 9.36 1.53
CA LEU A 18 7.37 9.86 0.36
C LEU A 18 5.89 10.09 0.68
N TYR A 19 5.27 9.22 1.49
CA TYR A 19 3.91 9.43 1.97
C TYR A 19 3.81 10.69 2.85
N LEU A 20 4.72 10.88 3.80
CA LEU A 20 4.75 12.05 4.67
C LEU A 20 4.95 13.35 3.88
N LEU A 21 5.90 13.38 2.95
CA LEU A 21 6.11 14.53 2.07
C LEU A 21 4.91 14.78 1.15
N GLY A 22 4.32 13.71 0.60
CA GLY A 22 3.13 13.79 -0.23
C GLY A 22 1.96 14.42 0.50
N VAL A 23 1.66 13.97 1.72
CA VAL A 23 0.61 14.56 2.57
C VAL A 23 0.95 15.99 3.00
N TYR A 24 2.24 16.30 3.23
CA TYR A 24 2.69 17.65 3.60
C TYR A 24 2.46 18.68 2.49
N TYR A 25 2.69 18.31 1.23
CA TYR A 25 2.47 19.20 0.06
C TYR A 25 1.05 19.14 -0.50
N THR A 26 0.29 18.11 -0.18
CA THR A 26 -1.11 17.96 -0.60
C THR A 26 -2.00 17.85 0.63
N ASN A 27 -2.72 16.74 0.79
CA ASN A 27 -3.59 16.43 1.91
C ASN A 27 -3.78 14.91 2.04
N ALA A 28 -4.23 14.45 3.20
CA ALA A 28 -4.54 13.03 3.43
C ALA A 28 -5.62 12.48 2.47
N ASN A 29 -6.59 13.32 2.09
CA ASN A 29 -7.63 12.97 1.12
C ASN A 29 -7.04 12.58 -0.23
N ILE A 30 -6.16 13.41 -0.78
CA ILE A 30 -5.46 13.15 -2.03
C ILE A 30 -4.62 11.87 -1.89
N ALA A 31 -3.88 11.71 -0.79
CA ALA A 31 -3.05 10.53 -0.57
C ALA A 31 -3.86 9.22 -0.59
N SER A 32 -5.11 9.23 -0.11
CA SER A 32 -6.01 8.07 -0.17
C SER A 32 -6.44 7.70 -1.60
N ILE A 33 -6.54 8.68 -2.50
CA ILE A 33 -6.88 8.49 -3.93
C ILE A 33 -5.76 7.73 -4.66
N PHE A 34 -4.50 7.88 -4.23
CA PHE A 34 -3.35 7.23 -4.86
C PHE A 34 -3.10 5.79 -4.38
N GLN A 35 -3.57 5.40 -3.19
CA GLN A 35 -3.35 4.03 -2.66
C GLN A 35 -3.78 2.89 -3.61
N PRO A 36 -4.90 2.99 -4.35
CA PRO A 36 -5.32 1.96 -5.28
C PRO A 36 -4.41 1.82 -6.51
N ALA A 37 -3.43 2.71 -6.72
CA ALA A 37 -2.41 2.55 -7.74
C ALA A 37 -1.42 1.41 -7.42
N ILE A 38 -1.29 1.01 -6.16
CA ILE A 38 -0.35 -0.03 -5.73
C ILE A 38 -0.60 -1.39 -6.41
N PRO A 39 -1.83 -1.95 -6.43
CA PRO A 39 -2.07 -3.19 -7.19
C PRO A 39 -1.79 -3.06 -8.68
N VAL A 40 -2.03 -1.89 -9.28
CA VAL A 40 -1.75 -1.63 -10.71
C VAL A 40 -0.25 -1.71 -10.98
N TRP A 41 0.55 -1.00 -10.18
CA TRP A 41 2.01 -1.04 -10.27
C TRP A 41 2.57 -2.42 -9.97
N THR A 42 2.02 -3.10 -8.97
CA THR A 42 2.45 -4.44 -8.58
C THR A 42 2.23 -5.43 -9.72
N ALA A 43 1.04 -5.44 -10.34
CA ALA A 43 0.76 -6.31 -11.48
C ALA A 43 1.65 -5.99 -12.69
N LEU A 44 1.82 -4.70 -13.01
CA LEU A 44 2.67 -4.26 -14.12
C LEU A 44 4.12 -4.71 -13.94
N ILE A 45 4.70 -4.47 -12.77
CA ILE A 45 6.08 -4.85 -12.48
C ILE A 45 6.22 -6.38 -12.37
N ALA A 46 5.24 -7.08 -11.78
CA ALA A 46 5.23 -8.55 -11.71
C ALA A 46 5.33 -9.19 -13.10
N ILE A 47 4.60 -8.64 -14.08
CA ILE A 47 4.61 -9.05 -15.48
C ILE A 47 5.97 -8.77 -16.13
N ILE A 48 6.49 -7.54 -15.98
CA ILE A 48 7.80 -7.15 -16.56
C ILE A 48 8.93 -8.02 -16.00
N THR A 49 8.92 -8.24 -14.69
CA THR A 49 9.96 -8.99 -13.98
C THR A 49 9.81 -10.50 -14.12
N ARG A 50 8.72 -10.98 -14.73
CA ARG A 50 8.34 -12.40 -14.86
C ARG A 50 8.35 -13.16 -13.54
N ILE A 51 8.01 -12.48 -12.43
CA ILE A 51 7.85 -13.11 -11.11
C ILE A 51 6.57 -13.95 -11.10
N GLU A 52 5.54 -13.46 -11.78
CA GLU A 52 4.27 -14.15 -11.98
C GLU A 52 4.15 -14.52 -13.48
N PRO A 53 3.59 -15.70 -13.81
CA PRO A 53 3.34 -16.05 -15.20
C PRO A 53 2.42 -15.01 -15.83
N PHE A 54 2.66 -14.69 -17.11
CA PHE A 54 1.77 -13.79 -17.83
C PHE A 54 0.34 -14.32 -17.74
N PRO A 55 -0.64 -13.50 -17.31
CA PRO A 55 -2.03 -13.92 -17.40
C PRO A 55 -2.29 -14.28 -18.87
N PRO A 56 -2.78 -15.49 -19.16
CA PRO A 56 -3.00 -15.91 -20.54
C PRO A 56 -4.08 -15.03 -21.15
N VAL A 57 -3.68 -14.00 -21.91
CA VAL A 57 -4.57 -13.03 -22.58
C VAL A 57 -5.44 -13.66 -23.67
N THR A 58 -5.22 -14.94 -23.98
CA THR A 58 -6.08 -15.76 -24.84
C THR A 58 -7.23 -16.42 -24.08
N LYS A 59 -7.18 -16.45 -22.74
CA LYS A 59 -8.20 -17.06 -21.88
C LYS A 59 -8.96 -15.99 -21.10
N LEU A 60 -10.25 -16.23 -20.86
CA LEU A 60 -11.14 -15.32 -20.14
C LEU A 60 -10.63 -14.98 -18.72
N HIS A 61 -9.98 -15.94 -18.05
CA HIS A 61 -9.43 -15.74 -16.70
C HIS A 61 -8.32 -14.67 -16.67
N GLY A 62 -7.40 -14.65 -17.64
CA GLY A 62 -6.33 -13.66 -17.68
C GLY A 62 -6.85 -12.21 -17.80
N TRP A 63 -7.91 -12.01 -18.59
CA TRP A 63 -8.61 -10.73 -18.67
C TRP A 63 -9.34 -10.38 -17.39
N ALA A 64 -9.93 -11.35 -16.69
CA ALA A 64 -10.59 -11.12 -15.41
C ALA A 64 -9.64 -10.59 -14.33
N LYS A 65 -8.36 -11.01 -14.32
CA LYS A 65 -7.34 -10.47 -13.40
C LYS A 65 -7.03 -9.00 -13.67
N ILE A 66 -6.73 -8.67 -14.94
CA ILE A 66 -6.36 -7.29 -15.33
C ILE A 66 -7.55 -6.35 -15.16
N LEU A 67 -8.72 -6.73 -15.69
CA LEU A 67 -9.94 -5.93 -15.57
C LEU A 67 -10.39 -5.82 -14.11
N GLY A 68 -10.25 -6.88 -13.32
CA GLY A 68 -10.58 -6.85 -11.89
C GLY A 68 -9.72 -5.87 -11.09
N ILE A 69 -8.41 -5.84 -11.35
CA ILE A 69 -7.50 -4.86 -10.73
C ILE A 69 -7.86 -3.43 -11.13
N LEU A 70 -8.12 -3.19 -12.42
CA LEU A 70 -8.53 -1.87 -12.91
C LEU A 70 -9.88 -1.44 -12.31
N LEU A 71 -10.85 -2.36 -12.24
CA LEU A 71 -12.17 -2.10 -11.68
C LEU A 71 -12.09 -1.77 -10.19
N ALA A 72 -11.27 -2.50 -9.44
CA ALA A 72 -11.04 -2.22 -8.02
C ALA A 72 -10.32 -0.88 -7.80
N ALA A 73 -9.36 -0.53 -8.67
CA ALA A 73 -8.68 0.76 -8.64
C ALA A 73 -9.65 1.92 -8.92
N VAL A 74 -10.51 1.79 -9.94
CA VAL A 74 -11.57 2.77 -10.27
C VAL A 74 -12.61 2.85 -9.15
N GLY A 75 -13.00 1.73 -8.54
CA GLY A 75 -13.92 1.69 -7.41
C GLY A 75 -13.38 2.44 -6.19
N ALA A 76 -12.12 2.21 -5.83
CA ALA A 76 -11.50 2.94 -4.73
C ALA A 76 -11.25 4.42 -5.07
N PHE A 77 -10.91 4.74 -6.33
CA PHE A 77 -10.85 6.13 -6.78
C PHE A 77 -12.20 6.84 -6.56
N THR A 78 -13.30 6.24 -7.04
CA THR A 78 -14.65 6.83 -6.92
C THR A 78 -15.11 7.00 -5.47
N MET A 79 -14.71 6.10 -4.56
CA MET A 79 -14.97 6.27 -3.12
C MET A 79 -14.23 7.47 -2.51
N SER A 80 -13.06 7.82 -3.03
CA SER A 80 -12.19 8.87 -2.48
C SER A 80 -12.43 10.26 -3.08
N ILE A 81 -13.23 10.41 -4.15
CA ILE A 81 -13.51 11.70 -4.84
C ILE A 81 -14.19 12.74 -3.93
N LYS A 82 -14.93 12.32 -2.89
CA LYS A 82 -15.59 13.27 -1.95
C LYS A 82 -14.60 14.17 -1.22
N GLY A 83 -13.30 13.82 -1.20
CA GLY A 83 -12.23 14.56 -0.55
C GLY A 83 -11.68 15.80 -1.29
N GLY A 84 -12.23 16.14 -2.46
CA GLY A 84 -11.89 17.34 -3.21
C GLY A 84 -10.53 17.27 -3.92
N LEU A 85 -10.52 17.23 -5.25
CA LEU A 85 -9.38 17.74 -6.00
C LEU A 85 -9.42 19.27 -5.82
N SER A 86 -8.56 19.81 -4.95
CA SER A 86 -8.23 21.23 -5.00
C SER A 86 -7.59 21.47 -6.36
N ASN A 87 -8.30 22.12 -7.27
CA ASN A 87 -7.83 22.38 -8.62
C ASN A 87 -6.98 23.66 -8.69
N ASN A 88 -6.27 23.95 -7.61
CA ASN A 88 -5.30 25.03 -7.56
C ASN A 88 -3.98 24.41 -8.02
N GLY A 89 -3.71 24.47 -9.33
CA GLY A 89 -2.47 23.97 -9.95
C GLY A 89 -1.25 24.76 -9.50
N ASP A 90 -0.96 24.76 -8.21
CA ASP A 90 0.23 25.34 -7.63
C ASP A 90 1.38 24.33 -7.80
N SER A 91 2.56 24.85 -8.13
CA SER A 91 3.74 24.01 -8.42
C SER A 91 4.11 23.08 -7.26
N SER A 92 3.72 23.47 -6.04
CA SER A 92 3.91 22.73 -4.78
C SER A 92 3.01 21.48 -4.68
N GLU A 93 1.75 21.55 -5.11
CA GLU A 93 0.83 20.41 -5.11
C GLU A 93 1.26 19.34 -6.12
N ALA A 94 1.76 19.76 -7.29
CA ALA A 94 2.28 18.85 -8.31
C ALA A 94 3.44 17.99 -7.78
N LEU A 95 4.32 18.58 -6.97
CA LEU A 95 5.41 17.87 -6.31
C LEU A 95 4.88 16.80 -5.33
N GLY A 96 3.81 17.12 -4.60
CA GLY A 96 3.16 16.15 -3.71
C GLY A 96 2.54 14.97 -4.44
N TYR A 97 1.93 15.16 -5.62
CA TYR A 97 1.47 14.05 -6.47
C TYR A 97 2.62 13.11 -6.89
N VAL A 98 3.78 13.68 -7.25
CA VAL A 98 4.97 12.89 -7.59
C VAL A 98 5.45 12.07 -6.38
N PHE A 99 5.46 12.66 -5.18
CA PHE A 99 5.81 11.91 -3.97
C PHE A 99 4.82 10.81 -3.65
N LEU A 100 3.51 11.05 -3.79
CA LEU A 100 2.48 10.02 -3.56
C LEU A 100 2.58 8.87 -4.57
N LEU A 101 2.85 9.17 -5.84
CA LEU A 101 3.14 8.14 -6.85
C LEU A 101 4.40 7.35 -6.48
N GLY A 102 5.47 8.04 -6.08
CA GLY A 102 6.71 7.42 -5.60
C GLY A 102 6.47 6.47 -4.43
N ASN A 103 5.65 6.87 -3.45
CA ASN A 103 5.23 6.03 -2.33
C ASN A 103 4.55 4.73 -2.82
N THR A 104 3.55 4.84 -3.70
CA THR A 104 2.82 3.66 -4.20
C THR A 104 3.72 2.70 -5.00
N LEU A 105 4.68 3.24 -5.75
CA LEU A 105 5.71 2.48 -6.45
C LEU A 105 6.66 1.78 -5.48
N CYS A 106 7.14 2.50 -4.45
CA CYS A 106 8.00 1.95 -3.40
C CYS A 106 7.37 0.74 -2.72
N MET A 107 6.10 0.80 -2.35
CA MET A 107 5.44 -0.38 -1.78
C MET A 107 5.32 -1.52 -2.79
N SER A 108 4.94 -1.23 -4.03
CA SER A 108 4.82 -2.26 -5.08
C SER A 108 6.13 -3.01 -5.27
N VAL A 109 7.25 -2.27 -5.28
CA VAL A 109 8.60 -2.84 -5.35
C VAL A 109 8.93 -3.63 -4.08
N TYR A 110 8.56 -3.14 -2.90
CA TYR A 110 8.78 -3.83 -1.63
C TYR A 110 8.13 -5.22 -1.59
N VAL A 111 6.86 -5.34 -1.99
CA VAL A 111 6.16 -6.64 -2.00
C VAL A 111 6.74 -7.57 -3.07
N LEU A 112 7.14 -7.05 -4.23
CA LEU A 112 7.71 -7.87 -5.30
C LEU A 112 9.12 -8.36 -5.01
N ILE A 113 9.98 -7.52 -4.43
CA ILE A 113 11.32 -7.92 -4.02
C ILE A 113 11.24 -9.01 -2.94
N GLN A 114 10.32 -8.86 -1.97
CA GLN A 114 10.07 -9.92 -0.98
C GLN A 114 9.68 -11.23 -1.66
N LYS A 115 8.73 -11.21 -2.60
CA LYS A 115 8.30 -12.44 -3.28
C LYS A 115 9.44 -13.06 -4.09
N ARG A 116 10.12 -12.27 -4.92
CA ARG A 116 11.17 -12.78 -5.82
C ARG A 116 12.40 -13.30 -5.08
N PHE A 117 12.93 -12.52 -4.15
CA PHE A 117 14.25 -12.78 -3.57
C PHE A 117 14.21 -13.49 -2.23
N ILE A 118 13.06 -13.50 -1.54
CA ILE A 118 12.93 -14.17 -0.23
C ILE A 118 12.09 -15.43 -0.37
N PHE A 119 10.91 -15.33 -0.97
CA PHE A 119 9.94 -16.42 -0.96
C PHE A 119 10.04 -17.37 -2.14
N ASN A 120 10.44 -16.91 -3.34
CA ASN A 120 10.57 -17.75 -4.54
C ASN A 120 11.94 -18.46 -4.64
N VAL A 121 12.92 -18.12 -3.80
CA VAL A 121 14.24 -18.79 -3.79
C VAL A 121 14.19 -19.99 -2.86
N GLU A 122 14.41 -21.20 -3.38
CA GLU A 122 14.35 -22.46 -2.63
C GLU A 122 15.43 -22.55 -1.53
N ASP A 123 16.63 -21.98 -1.77
CA ASP A 123 17.75 -21.97 -0.82
C ASP A 123 17.67 -20.86 0.26
N SER A 124 16.59 -20.07 0.28
CA SER A 124 16.45 -18.97 1.24
C SER A 124 16.05 -19.48 2.61
N THR A 125 16.96 -19.39 3.59
CA THR A 125 16.70 -19.72 5.01
C THR A 125 15.56 -18.90 5.64
N TRP A 126 15.17 -17.81 4.98
CA TRP A 126 14.16 -16.84 5.43
C TRP A 126 12.76 -17.11 4.87
N ARG A 127 12.61 -18.09 3.96
CA ARG A 127 11.35 -18.42 3.30
C ARG A 127 10.23 -18.76 4.28
N SER A 128 10.55 -19.41 5.41
CA SER A 128 9.57 -19.82 6.44
C SER A 128 9.43 -18.84 7.60
N LYS A 129 10.16 -17.70 7.58
CA LYS A 129 10.26 -16.76 8.70
C LYS A 129 9.85 -15.33 8.30
N PRO A 130 8.56 -15.08 8.00
CA PRO A 130 8.07 -13.77 7.57
C PRO A 130 8.29 -12.69 8.64
N VAL A 131 8.13 -13.04 9.92
CA VAL A 131 8.34 -12.12 11.05
C VAL A 131 9.76 -11.55 11.05
N THR A 132 10.76 -12.38 10.79
CA THR A 132 12.17 -11.93 10.81
C THR A 132 12.49 -11.04 9.61
N VAL A 133 11.90 -11.32 8.45
CA VAL A 133 12.02 -10.49 7.24
C VAL A 133 11.46 -9.09 7.49
N THR A 134 10.26 -9.02 8.08
CA THR A 134 9.63 -7.77 8.47
C THR A 134 10.47 -7.04 9.52
N ALA A 135 10.94 -7.72 10.56
CA ALA A 135 11.77 -7.13 11.61
C ALA A 135 13.06 -6.52 11.08
N TRP A 136 13.82 -7.22 10.22
CA TRP A 136 15.03 -6.66 9.60
C TRP A 136 14.72 -5.46 8.71
N SER A 137 13.64 -5.51 7.94
CA SER A 137 13.22 -4.41 7.07
C SER A 137 12.84 -3.17 7.88
N TYR A 138 12.10 -3.34 8.98
CA TYR A 138 11.75 -2.27 9.92
C TYR A 138 12.97 -1.70 10.62
N MET A 139 13.91 -2.54 11.04
CA MET A 139 15.11 -2.09 11.74
C MET A 139 15.94 -1.14 10.85
N PHE A 140 16.19 -1.54 9.60
CA PHE A 140 16.89 -0.68 8.64
C PHE A 140 16.06 0.55 8.26
N GLY A 141 14.74 0.40 8.06
CA GLY A 141 13.85 1.53 7.78
C GLY A 141 13.82 2.56 8.91
N ALA A 142 13.72 2.12 10.16
CA ALA A 142 13.75 2.95 11.35
C ALA A 142 15.09 3.65 11.52
N MET A 143 16.21 2.96 11.26
CA MET A 143 17.54 3.55 11.27
C MET A 143 17.66 4.70 10.25
N PHE A 144 17.21 4.50 9.01
CA PHE A 144 17.23 5.58 8.00
C PHE A 144 16.27 6.72 8.35
N MET A 145 15.09 6.41 8.89
CA MET A 145 14.13 7.41 9.35
C MET A 145 14.67 8.25 10.50
N ALA A 146 15.38 7.62 11.45
CA ALA A 146 16.06 8.31 12.55
C ALA A 146 17.16 9.24 12.03
N LEU A 147 17.99 8.79 11.09
CA LEU A 147 19.03 9.61 10.46
C LEU A 147 18.43 10.82 9.72
N ALA A 148 17.36 10.61 8.95
CA ALA A 148 16.65 11.69 8.27
C ALA A 148 16.02 12.66 9.29
N SER A 149 15.44 12.15 10.37
CA SER A 149 14.89 12.96 11.46
C SER A 149 15.96 13.84 12.08
N LEU A 150 17.14 13.31 12.41
CA LEU A 150 18.26 14.09 12.97
C LEU A 150 18.70 15.24 12.04
N TYR A 151 18.65 15.03 10.72
CA TYR A 151 18.97 16.08 9.74
C TYR A 151 17.89 17.18 9.67
N TYR A 152 16.61 16.82 9.82
CA TYR A 152 15.48 17.77 9.73
C TYR A 152 15.12 18.45 11.05
N VAL A 153 15.68 18.02 12.18
CA VAL A 153 15.45 18.63 13.51
C VAL A 153 16.20 19.96 13.61
N ASN A 154 15.57 21.01 13.04
CA ASN A 154 15.94 22.41 13.26
C ASN A 154 15.07 23.10 14.33
N LYS A 155 14.17 22.35 15.01
CA LYS A 155 13.29 22.87 16.09
C LYS A 155 13.12 21.86 17.23
N PRO A 156 14.00 21.85 18.24
CA PRO A 156 13.96 20.92 19.38
C PRO A 156 12.74 21.10 20.30
N GLU A 157 12.01 22.20 20.19
CA GLU A 157 10.86 22.53 21.07
C GLU A 157 9.63 21.62 20.85
N LYS A 158 9.47 21.01 19.67
CA LYS A 158 8.34 20.12 19.37
C LYS A 158 8.46 18.72 19.99
N PHE A 159 9.63 18.34 20.51
CA PHE A 159 9.85 17.02 21.10
C PHE A 159 9.41 16.91 22.57
N HIS A 160 9.23 18.04 23.28
CA HIS A 160 9.01 18.02 24.73
C HIS A 160 7.55 17.93 25.18
N HIS A 161 6.57 18.10 24.30
CA HIS A 161 5.16 18.02 24.66
C HIS A 161 4.37 17.22 23.61
N ILE A 162 4.28 15.91 23.84
CA ILE A 162 3.25 15.08 23.21
C ILE A 162 2.03 15.15 24.14
N PRO A 163 0.92 15.78 23.74
CA PRO A 163 -0.29 15.84 24.56
C PRO A 163 -0.83 14.42 24.80
N ARG A 164 -1.40 14.17 25.98
CA ARG A 164 -1.86 12.83 26.40
C ARG A 164 -2.92 12.23 25.46
N GLU A 165 -3.66 13.08 24.75
CA GLU A 165 -4.70 12.69 23.80
C GLU A 165 -4.12 12.11 22.50
N GLU A 166 -2.91 12.51 22.11
CA GLU A 166 -2.23 12.00 20.90
C GLU A 166 -1.52 10.66 21.13
N VAL A 167 -1.26 10.30 22.38
CA VAL A 167 -0.55 9.05 22.72
C VAL A 167 -1.33 7.82 22.23
N TYR A 168 -2.66 7.78 22.42
CA TYR A 168 -3.46 6.62 22.02
C TYR A 168 -3.47 6.38 20.49
N PRO A 169 -3.73 7.39 19.63
CA PRO A 169 -3.59 7.24 18.18
C PRO A 169 -2.19 6.80 17.74
N ILE A 170 -1.13 7.34 18.36
CA ILE A 170 0.26 6.99 18.04
C ILE A 170 0.54 5.52 18.35
N VAL A 171 0.14 5.05 19.53
CA VAL A 171 0.31 3.64 19.92
C VAL A 171 -0.46 2.72 18.96
N TYR A 172 -1.70 3.06 18.63
CA TYR A 172 -2.50 2.34 17.64
C TYR A 172 -1.81 2.28 16.27
N ALA A 173 -1.29 3.41 15.79
CA ALA A 173 -0.61 3.50 14.50
C ALA A 173 0.67 2.64 14.45
N ILE A 174 1.45 2.60 15.53
CA ILE A 174 2.71 1.85 15.60
C ILE A 174 2.45 0.34 15.65
N PHE A 175 1.58 -0.13 16.55
CA PHE A 175 1.38 -1.57 16.77
C PHE A 175 0.42 -2.20 15.77
N ILE A 176 -0.74 -1.59 15.54
CA ILE A 176 -1.79 -2.16 14.70
C ILE A 176 -1.55 -1.80 13.24
N ALA A 177 -1.55 -0.50 12.91
CA ALA A 177 -1.50 -0.05 11.52
C ALA A 177 -0.15 -0.30 10.85
N SER A 178 0.93 -0.38 11.63
CA SER A 178 2.29 -0.61 11.12
C SER A 178 2.74 -2.04 11.40
N ALA A 179 3.20 -2.37 12.61
CA ALA A 179 3.88 -3.63 12.88
C ALA A 179 3.05 -4.88 12.52
N LEU A 180 1.79 -4.94 12.96
CA LEU A 180 0.91 -6.06 12.65
C LEU A 180 0.53 -6.09 11.16
N CYS A 181 0.16 -4.95 10.58
CA CYS A 181 -0.25 -4.85 9.18
C CYS A 181 0.84 -5.34 8.22
N TYR A 182 2.07 -4.82 8.34
CA TYR A 182 3.18 -5.21 7.47
C TYR A 182 3.60 -6.66 7.70
N LEU A 183 3.52 -7.17 8.93
CA LEU A 183 3.76 -8.60 9.22
C LEU A 183 2.74 -9.48 8.50
N LEU A 184 1.46 -9.13 8.56
CA LEU A 184 0.40 -9.83 7.85
C LEU A 184 0.59 -9.74 6.33
N ILE A 185 0.95 -8.57 5.80
CA ILE A 185 1.27 -8.39 4.37
C ILE A 185 2.43 -9.31 3.96
N THR A 186 3.53 -9.33 4.72
CA THR A 186 4.67 -10.22 4.45
C THR A 186 4.28 -11.69 4.55
N TRP A 187 3.46 -12.08 5.52
CA TRP A 187 2.96 -13.44 5.67
C TRP A 187 2.03 -13.85 4.52
N CYS A 188 1.10 -12.99 4.10
CA CYS A 188 0.26 -13.23 2.93
C CYS A 188 1.12 -13.35 1.66
N ASN A 189 2.09 -12.47 1.48
CA ASN A 189 3.00 -12.49 0.32
C ASN A 189 3.90 -13.73 0.27
N MET A 190 4.13 -14.38 1.41
CA MET A 190 4.77 -15.71 1.45
C MET A 190 3.86 -16.76 0.80
N GLN A 191 2.57 -16.77 1.14
CA GLN A 191 1.61 -17.80 0.74
C GLN A 191 1.06 -17.60 -0.69
N ILE A 192 0.65 -16.37 -1.01
CA ILE A 192 -0.01 -16.03 -2.28
C ILE A 192 0.84 -15.08 -3.12
N SER A 193 0.46 -14.88 -4.38
CA SER A 193 1.16 -13.99 -5.32
C SER A 193 1.07 -12.52 -4.89
N SER A 194 2.08 -11.71 -5.20
CA SER A 194 2.13 -10.30 -4.78
C SER A 194 1.01 -9.49 -5.40
N SER A 195 0.63 -9.80 -6.64
CA SER A 195 -0.52 -9.17 -7.31
C SER A 195 -1.83 -9.48 -6.59
N LEU A 196 -2.02 -10.70 -6.06
CA LEU A 196 -3.23 -11.04 -5.31
C LEU A 196 -3.25 -10.34 -3.94
N VAL A 197 -2.13 -10.31 -3.23
CA VAL A 197 -2.03 -9.57 -1.95
C VAL A 197 -2.43 -8.12 -2.15
N THR A 198 -1.83 -7.45 -3.13
CA THR A 198 -2.09 -6.02 -3.39
C THR A 198 -3.47 -5.76 -4.01
N ALA A 199 -4.05 -6.71 -4.73
CA ALA A 199 -5.42 -6.57 -5.24
C ALA A 199 -6.49 -6.52 -4.14
N THR A 200 -6.18 -7.03 -2.93
CA THR A 200 -7.08 -6.89 -1.78
C THR A 200 -7.05 -5.50 -1.14
N TRP A 201 -6.09 -4.65 -1.50
CA TRP A 201 -5.87 -3.38 -0.82
C TRP A 201 -7.02 -2.37 -0.96
N PRO A 202 -7.68 -2.23 -2.12
CA PRO A 202 -8.90 -1.44 -2.25
C PRO A 202 -10.01 -1.80 -1.24
N LEU A 203 -10.04 -3.05 -0.74
CA LEU A 203 -11.00 -3.48 0.29
C LEU A 203 -10.84 -2.68 1.60
N GLN A 204 -9.63 -2.18 1.90
CA GLN A 204 -9.38 -1.31 3.04
C GLN A 204 -10.23 -0.02 2.97
N VAL A 205 -10.41 0.56 1.78
CA VAL A 205 -11.21 1.79 1.58
C VAL A 205 -12.69 1.50 1.87
N LEU A 206 -13.17 0.33 1.47
CA LEU A 206 -14.53 -0.12 1.75
C LEU A 206 -14.78 -0.28 3.26
N PHE A 207 -13.89 -0.96 3.98
CA PHE A 207 -13.99 -1.09 5.43
C PHE A 207 -13.89 0.26 6.15
N CYS A 208 -13.01 1.15 5.69
CA CYS A 208 -12.88 2.49 6.24
C CYS A 208 -14.19 3.28 6.09
N ALA A 209 -14.84 3.24 4.92
CA ALA A 209 -16.12 3.92 4.69
C ALA A 209 -17.25 3.36 5.56
N VAL A 210 -17.32 2.02 5.72
CA VAL A 210 -18.32 1.38 6.60
C VAL A 210 -18.10 1.78 8.06
N LEU A 211 -16.85 1.80 8.54
CA LEU A 211 -16.54 2.25 9.89
C LEU A 211 -16.85 3.75 10.07
N SER A 212 -16.57 4.59 9.07
CA SER A 212 -16.93 6.02 9.11
C SER A 212 -18.44 6.20 9.23
N TYR A 213 -19.23 5.43 8.47
CA TYR A 213 -20.68 5.44 8.59
C TYR A 213 -21.17 4.99 9.98
N LEU A 214 -20.59 3.93 10.55
CA LEU A 214 -21.03 3.37 11.83
C LEU A 214 -20.59 4.18 13.06
N VAL A 215 -19.41 4.79 13.01
CA VAL A 215 -18.78 5.45 14.18
C VAL A 215 -18.95 6.97 14.13
N LEU A 216 -18.89 7.57 12.93
CA LEU A 216 -18.96 9.03 12.74
C LEU A 216 -20.33 9.49 12.20
N ASP A 217 -21.28 8.56 11.97
CA ASP A 217 -22.59 8.83 11.35
C ASP A 217 -22.49 9.56 9.99
N GLU A 218 -21.39 9.35 9.26
CA GLU A 218 -21.17 9.98 7.96
C GLU A 218 -22.04 9.35 6.87
N VAL A 219 -23.05 10.08 6.38
CA VAL A 219 -23.94 9.61 5.32
C VAL A 219 -23.15 9.32 4.03
N MET A 220 -23.20 8.06 3.59
CA MET A 220 -22.58 7.62 2.34
C MET A 220 -23.30 8.21 1.13
N ASN A 221 -22.54 8.83 0.24
CA ASN A 221 -23.06 9.35 -1.02
C ASN A 221 -23.33 8.21 -2.02
N SER A 222 -24.23 8.43 -2.99
CA SER A 222 -24.50 7.47 -4.08
C SER A 222 -23.23 7.02 -4.83
N LEU A 223 -22.25 7.91 -4.97
CA LEU A 223 -20.96 7.62 -5.59
C LEU A 223 -20.10 6.65 -4.76
N GLN A 224 -20.14 6.75 -3.42
CA GLN A 224 -19.39 5.85 -2.54
C GLN A 224 -20.00 4.44 -2.55
N TYR A 225 -21.34 4.34 -2.65
CA TYR A 225 -22.01 3.05 -2.87
C TYR A 225 -21.59 2.42 -4.20
N ALA A 226 -21.58 3.20 -5.29
CA ALA A 226 -21.13 2.71 -6.58
C ALA A 226 -19.66 2.25 -6.54
N GLY A 227 -18.78 3.03 -5.90
CA GLY A 227 -17.37 2.66 -5.72
C GLY A 227 -17.17 1.39 -4.91
N GLY A 228 -17.94 1.21 -3.83
CA GLY A 228 -17.91 -0.01 -3.03
C GLY A 228 -18.33 -1.25 -3.83
N VAL A 229 -19.38 -1.16 -4.65
CA VAL A 229 -19.81 -2.25 -5.54
C VAL A 229 -18.73 -2.58 -6.57
N LEU A 230 -18.08 -1.57 -7.15
CA LEU A 230 -16.98 -1.75 -8.11
C LEU A 230 -15.78 -2.47 -7.47
N ILE A 231 -15.42 -2.15 -6.23
CA ILE A 231 -14.34 -2.84 -5.49
C ILE A 231 -14.68 -4.32 -5.30
N ILE A 232 -15.91 -4.63 -4.87
CA ILE A 232 -16.35 -6.02 -4.66
C ILE A 232 -16.30 -6.81 -5.97
N LEU A 233 -16.88 -6.26 -7.05
CA LEU A 233 -16.88 -6.91 -8.36
C LEU A 233 -15.45 -7.10 -8.90
N GLY A 234 -14.59 -6.10 -8.74
CA GLY A 234 -13.19 -6.17 -9.16
C GLY A 234 -12.43 -7.26 -8.43
N LEU A 235 -12.58 -7.33 -7.10
CA LEU A 235 -11.93 -8.34 -6.28
C LEU A 235 -12.43 -9.76 -6.60
N LEU A 236 -13.74 -9.94 -6.82
CA LEU A 236 -14.30 -11.23 -7.23
C LEU A 236 -13.69 -11.71 -8.56
N GLY A 237 -13.50 -10.81 -9.53
CA GLY A 237 -12.84 -11.13 -10.79
C GLY A 237 -11.38 -11.56 -10.61
N VAL A 238 -10.62 -10.86 -9.75
CA VAL A 238 -9.22 -11.21 -9.45
C VAL A 238 -9.11 -12.54 -8.74
N VAL A 239 -9.95 -12.79 -7.74
CA VAL A 239 -9.95 -14.05 -6.98
C VAL A 239 -10.33 -15.22 -7.88
N TRP A 240 -11.38 -15.06 -8.71
CA TRP A 240 -11.80 -16.09 -9.66
C TRP A 240 -10.70 -16.41 -10.67
N SER A 241 -10.01 -15.39 -11.20
CA SER A 241 -8.88 -15.61 -12.10
C SER A 241 -7.79 -16.46 -11.45
N ASN A 242 -7.37 -16.13 -10.23
CA ASN A 242 -6.29 -16.88 -9.57
C ASN A 242 -6.72 -18.32 -9.24
N TYR A 243 -7.97 -18.52 -8.82
CA TYR A 243 -8.51 -19.87 -8.59
C TYR A 243 -8.51 -20.73 -9.87
N SER A 244 -8.79 -20.11 -11.02
CA SER A 244 -8.72 -20.79 -12.32
C SER A 244 -7.31 -20.94 -12.88
N GLU A 245 -6.30 -20.22 -12.35
CA GLU A 245 -4.88 -20.40 -12.69
C GLU A 245 -4.24 -21.55 -11.88
N GLU A 246 -4.74 -21.83 -10.68
CA GLU A 246 -4.27 -22.93 -9.81
C GLU A 246 -4.85 -24.31 -10.17
N LYS A 247 -5.92 -24.36 -10.98
CA LYS A 247 -6.52 -25.59 -11.51
C LYS A 247 -5.91 -26.02 -12.84
#